data_AF-G1NHZ0-F1
#
_entry.id   AF-G1NHZ0-F1
#
_cell.length_a   1.000
_cell.length_b   1.000
_cell.length_c   1.000
_cell.angle_alpha   90.00
_cell.angle_beta   90.00
_cell.angle_gamma   90.00
#
_symmetry.space_group_name_H-M   'P 1'
#
loop_
_entity.id
_entity.type
_entity.pdbx_description
1 polymer ?
#
loop_
_entity_poly.entity_id
_entity_poly.type
_entity_poly.pdbx_seq_one_letter_code
_entity_poly.pdbx_strand_id
1 'polypeptide(L)'
;MEDSSNVSKLSATSHRLGRRRTSVWDRNTMKGKMKLSNHEGLAPMKEECFSGSSKTTAKIKYLNTYRLEPYNKFQDRLVRDKAQAILMDKLQQAKYDADSSPSLCASLSEEILKATKKMGFDRYKYVVTVLIVEKAGQAINVASRWVWDVQRDTWISAKYETETFIALALIMACYYE
;
A
#
# COMPACT_ATOMS: atom_id res chain seq x y z
N MET A 1 -55.48 31.70 -39.60
CA MET A 1 -54.04 32.05 -39.59
C MET A 1 -53.33 30.90 -38.91
N GLU A 2 -53.05 29.87 -39.70
CA GLU A 2 -52.33 28.68 -39.28
C GLU A 2 -50.93 28.82 -39.87
N ASP A 3 -49.94 29.08 -39.02
CA ASP A 3 -48.55 29.18 -39.44
C ASP A 3 -47.79 27.90 -39.10
N SER A 4 -47.37 27.27 -40.19
CA SER A 4 -46.32 26.28 -40.36
C SER A 4 -45.08 26.50 -39.47
N SER A 5 -44.45 25.42 -38.97
CA SER A 5 -43.11 25.01 -39.45
C SER A 5 -42.39 23.98 -38.56
N ASN A 6 -41.74 23.05 -39.25
CA ASN A 6 -40.48 22.38 -38.91
C ASN A 6 -40.39 21.47 -37.68
N VAL A 7 -40.58 20.17 -37.90
CA VAL A 7 -39.90 19.11 -37.14
C VAL A 7 -38.67 18.68 -37.94
N SER A 8 -37.50 19.11 -37.49
CA SER A 8 -36.21 18.68 -38.00
C SER A 8 -35.89 17.26 -37.51
N LYS A 9 -35.47 16.41 -38.46
CA LYS A 9 -34.91 15.08 -38.19
C LYS A 9 -33.61 15.22 -37.39
N LEU A 10 -33.57 14.69 -36.18
CA LEU A 10 -32.33 14.52 -35.42
C LEU A 10 -31.80 13.08 -35.56
N SER A 11 -30.53 13.03 -35.94
CA SER A 11 -29.66 11.88 -36.16
C SER A 11 -29.49 11.02 -34.90
N ALA A 12 -29.63 9.70 -35.05
CA ALA A 12 -29.30 8.73 -34.00
C ALA A 12 -27.79 8.71 -33.75
N THR A 13 -27.36 9.28 -32.63
CA THR A 13 -25.98 9.22 -32.16
C THR A 13 -25.70 7.83 -31.59
N SER A 14 -24.65 7.18 -32.11
CA SER A 14 -24.18 5.86 -31.69
C SER A 14 -23.77 5.89 -30.21
N HIS A 15 -24.59 5.32 -29.33
CA HIS A 15 -24.17 4.96 -27.99
C HIS A 15 -23.13 3.83 -28.09
N ARG A 16 -21.85 4.15 -27.88
CA ARG A 16 -20.82 3.15 -27.59
C ARG A 16 -21.22 2.41 -26.31
N LEU A 17 -21.78 1.22 -26.49
CA LEU A 17 -21.93 0.23 -25.42
C LEU A 17 -20.54 -0.06 -24.86
N GLY A 18 -20.28 0.45 -23.65
CA GLY A 18 -19.11 0.09 -22.87
C GLY A 18 -19.09 -1.43 -22.66
N ARG A 19 -18.04 -2.08 -23.15
CA ARG A 19 -17.83 -3.52 -22.98
C ARG A 19 -17.58 -3.80 -21.49
N ARG A 20 -18.57 -4.40 -20.80
CA ARG A 20 -18.41 -4.90 -19.42
C ARG A 20 -17.19 -5.85 -19.37
N ARG A 21 -16.29 -5.64 -18.40
CA ARG A 21 -15.20 -6.56 -18.09
C ARG A 21 -15.81 -7.86 -17.57
N THR A 22 -15.55 -8.97 -18.25
CA THR A 22 -15.98 -10.31 -17.80
C THR A 22 -15.12 -10.78 -16.64
N SER A 23 -15.74 -11.51 -15.71
CA SER A 23 -15.08 -12.02 -14.52
C SER A 23 -14.25 -13.26 -14.84
N VAL A 24 -13.21 -13.52 -14.06
CA VAL A 24 -12.32 -14.72 -14.20
C VAL A 24 -13.08 -16.03 -13.95
N TRP A 25 -14.34 -15.97 -13.50
CA TRP A 25 -15.17 -17.12 -13.16
C TRP A 25 -16.28 -17.39 -14.19
N ASP A 26 -16.20 -16.79 -15.38
CA ASP A 26 -17.15 -17.09 -16.47
C ASP A 26 -16.97 -18.53 -16.97
N ARG A 27 -18.05 -19.32 -16.84
CA ARG A 27 -18.07 -20.78 -17.00
C ARG A 27 -17.96 -21.26 -18.47
N ASN A 28 -17.86 -20.35 -19.44
CA ASN A 28 -17.85 -20.65 -20.88
C ASN A 28 -16.45 -20.78 -21.52
N THR A 29 -15.35 -20.74 -20.74
CA THR A 29 -13.98 -20.95 -21.25
C THR A 29 -13.43 -22.36 -20.94
N MET A 30 -14.23 -23.28 -20.42
CA MET A 30 -13.83 -24.68 -20.23
C MET A 30 -14.13 -25.55 -21.45
N LYS A 31 -13.48 -25.27 -22.59
CA LYS A 31 -13.26 -26.26 -23.66
C LYS A 31 -11.90 -26.01 -24.31
N GLY A 32 -10.85 -26.63 -23.78
CA GLY A 32 -9.51 -26.45 -24.33
C GLY A 32 -8.41 -27.27 -23.66
N LYS A 33 -8.45 -28.59 -23.88
CA LYS A 33 -7.31 -29.54 -23.87
C LYS A 33 -6.58 -29.76 -22.53
N MET A 34 -6.97 -30.85 -21.85
CA MET A 34 -6.08 -31.63 -21.00
C MET A 34 -4.91 -32.17 -21.85
N LYS A 35 -3.68 -31.98 -21.40
CA LYS A 35 -2.57 -32.90 -21.67
C LYS A 35 -1.93 -33.23 -20.33
N LEU A 36 -2.11 -34.48 -19.91
CA LEU A 36 -1.27 -35.14 -18.92
C LEU A 36 0.12 -35.30 -19.54
N SER A 37 1.18 -34.93 -18.83
CA SER A 37 2.53 -35.41 -19.15
C SER A 37 3.17 -35.93 -17.88
N ASN A 38 3.47 -37.23 -17.91
CA ASN A 38 4.21 -37.99 -16.92
C ASN A 38 5.57 -37.34 -16.65
N HIS A 39 6.03 -37.40 -15.40
CA HIS A 39 7.41 -37.06 -15.06
C HIS A 39 8.10 -38.30 -14.51
N GLU A 40 8.90 -38.95 -15.34
CA GLU A 40 10.00 -39.80 -14.89
C GLU A 40 11.22 -38.91 -14.64
N GLY A 41 12.01 -39.27 -13.62
CA GLY A 41 13.14 -38.49 -13.14
C GLY A 41 14.33 -38.50 -14.11
N LEU A 42 15.14 -37.44 -14.06
CA LEU A 42 16.44 -37.43 -14.72
C LEU A 42 17.51 -36.76 -13.85
N ALA A 43 18.62 -37.47 -13.69
CA ALA A 43 19.82 -37.13 -12.93
C ALA A 43 20.61 -35.95 -13.57
N PRO A 44 21.55 -35.30 -12.84
CA PRO A 44 22.22 -34.10 -13.32
C PRO A 44 23.30 -34.44 -14.36
N MET A 45 23.25 -33.75 -15.50
CA MET A 45 24.24 -33.84 -16.59
C MET A 45 25.23 -32.69 -16.50
N LYS A 46 26.52 -33.03 -16.67
CA LYS A 46 27.73 -32.23 -16.45
C LYS A 46 27.85 -31.00 -17.36
N GLU A 47 28.56 -29.98 -16.86
CA GLU A 47 29.00 -28.79 -17.57
C GLU A 47 29.94 -29.14 -18.74
N GLU A 48 29.66 -28.62 -19.94
CA GLU A 48 30.68 -28.14 -20.89
C GLU A 48 30.12 -27.00 -21.75
N CYS A 49 31.00 -26.04 -22.07
CA CYS A 49 30.69 -24.72 -22.61
C CYS A 49 30.64 -24.71 -24.15
N PHE A 50 29.66 -24.04 -24.76
CA PHE A 50 29.70 -23.74 -26.20
C PHE A 50 29.31 -22.29 -26.49
N SER A 51 30.19 -21.61 -27.23
CA SER A 51 30.12 -20.20 -27.61
C SER A 51 29.18 -19.97 -28.80
N GLY A 52 28.33 -18.93 -28.73
CA GLY A 52 27.84 -18.24 -29.93
C GLY A 52 26.36 -17.87 -29.98
N SER A 53 26.10 -16.56 -29.79
CA SER A 53 25.03 -15.74 -30.39
C SER A 53 23.55 -15.88 -29.94
N SER A 54 22.90 -14.70 -29.85
CA SER A 54 21.48 -14.41 -29.57
C SER A 54 21.01 -14.53 -28.12
N LYS A 55 21.19 -13.46 -27.33
CA LYS A 55 20.59 -13.29 -25.99
C LYS A 55 19.07 -13.03 -26.10
N THR A 56 18.28 -14.06 -26.35
CA THR A 56 16.88 -14.06 -25.94
C THR A 56 16.84 -14.27 -24.43
N THR A 57 16.57 -13.22 -23.65
CA THR A 57 16.43 -13.32 -22.19
C THR A 57 15.13 -14.06 -21.88
N ALA A 58 15.19 -15.39 -21.88
CA ALA A 58 14.13 -16.23 -21.37
C ALA A 58 13.82 -15.79 -19.93
N LYS A 59 12.61 -15.26 -19.71
CA LYS A 59 12.16 -14.88 -18.37
C LYS A 59 12.14 -16.15 -17.53
N ILE A 60 13.12 -16.28 -16.63
CA ILE A 60 13.17 -17.36 -15.66
C ILE A 60 11.85 -17.36 -14.90
N LYS A 61 11.08 -18.43 -15.05
CA LYS A 61 9.82 -18.61 -14.35
C LYS A 61 10.12 -19.27 -13.01
N TYR A 62 10.20 -18.45 -11.97
CA TYR A 62 10.37 -18.94 -10.61
C TYR A 62 9.12 -19.66 -10.12
N LEU A 63 9.32 -20.74 -9.35
CA LEU A 63 8.25 -21.42 -8.60
C LEU A 63 7.89 -20.61 -7.36
N ASN A 64 6.67 -20.81 -6.84
CA ASN A 64 6.25 -20.23 -5.56
C ASN A 64 7.15 -20.75 -4.44
N THR A 65 7.73 -19.84 -3.65
CA THR A 65 8.59 -20.21 -2.51
C THR A 65 7.80 -20.62 -1.27
N TYR A 66 6.47 -20.37 -1.24
CA TYR A 66 5.55 -20.62 -0.09
C TYR A 66 6.09 -20.14 1.26
N ARG A 67 6.97 -19.14 1.24
CA ARG A 67 7.70 -18.70 2.42
C ARG A 67 6.82 -17.80 3.26
N LEU A 68 6.71 -18.10 4.54
CA LEU A 68 5.87 -17.37 5.49
C LEU A 68 6.60 -16.23 6.24
N GLU A 69 7.93 -16.16 6.17
CA GLU A 69 8.76 -15.15 6.88
C GLU A 69 9.32 -14.05 5.95
N PRO A 70 9.36 -12.77 6.39
CA PRO A 70 9.67 -11.66 5.47
C PRO A 70 11.17 -11.63 5.19
N TYR A 71 11.62 -11.15 4.01
CA TYR A 71 13.08 -10.99 3.79
C TYR A 71 13.56 -9.82 4.65
N ASN A 72 12.87 -8.69 4.53
CA ASN A 72 13.13 -7.50 5.32
C ASN A 72 12.08 -7.34 6.42
N LYS A 73 12.44 -7.75 7.64
CA LYS A 73 11.61 -7.55 8.84
C LYS A 73 11.47 -6.08 9.15
N PHE A 74 10.32 -5.70 9.69
CA PHE A 74 10.07 -4.34 10.12
C PHE A 74 11.06 -3.94 11.22
N GLN A 75 11.63 -2.73 11.11
CA GLN A 75 12.64 -2.23 12.03
C GLN A 75 12.09 -1.03 12.81
N ASP A 76 11.64 -1.29 14.02
CA ASP A 76 10.97 -0.30 14.88
C ASP A 76 11.79 0.98 15.06
N ARG A 77 13.10 0.83 15.30
CA ARG A 77 14.00 1.96 15.56
C ARG A 77 14.09 2.91 14.36
N LEU A 78 14.29 2.36 13.16
CA LEU A 78 14.44 3.18 11.94
C LEU A 78 13.17 3.97 11.63
N VAL A 79 12.01 3.30 11.75
CA VAL A 79 10.72 3.94 11.49
C VAL A 79 10.41 4.99 12.55
N ARG A 80 10.72 4.73 13.83
CA ARG A 80 10.59 5.71 14.91
C ARG A 80 11.45 6.95 14.67
N ASP A 81 12.74 6.76 14.37
CA ASP A 81 13.67 7.86 14.11
C ASP A 81 13.19 8.69 12.92
N LYS A 82 12.70 8.03 11.86
CA LYS A 82 12.18 8.74 10.69
C LYS A 82 10.89 9.49 10.97
N ALA A 83 9.96 8.90 11.71
CA ALA A 83 8.73 9.56 12.13
C ALA A 83 9.02 10.77 13.02
N GLN A 84 9.96 10.63 13.96
CA GLN A 84 10.42 11.72 14.82
C GLN A 84 10.99 12.88 13.99
N ALA A 85 11.84 12.59 13.01
CA ALA A 85 12.40 13.61 12.12
C ALA A 85 11.30 14.35 11.33
N ILE A 86 10.32 13.63 10.78
CA ILE A 86 9.19 14.25 10.04
C ILE A 86 8.36 15.16 10.96
N LEU A 87 8.07 14.69 12.18
CA LEU A 87 7.34 15.51 13.16
C LEU A 87 8.12 16.78 13.50
N MET A 88 9.43 16.67 13.78
CA MET A 88 10.28 17.83 14.05
C MET A 88 10.29 18.81 12.88
N ASP A 89 10.59 18.35 11.67
CA ASP A 89 10.72 19.20 10.48
C ASP A 89 9.43 19.97 10.16
N LYS A 90 8.28 19.35 10.36
CA LYS A 90 6.98 19.95 10.04
C LYS A 90 6.40 20.82 11.15
N LEU A 91 6.65 20.45 12.41
CA LEU A 91 6.00 21.08 13.56
C LEU A 91 6.88 22.09 14.28
N GLN A 92 8.17 22.20 13.97
CA GLN A 92 9.11 23.10 14.64
C GLN A 92 8.66 24.56 14.65
N GLN A 93 7.97 25.02 13.60
CA GLN A 93 7.48 26.40 13.48
C GLN A 93 5.96 26.51 13.52
N ALA A 94 5.27 25.41 13.80
CA ALA A 94 3.81 25.37 13.82
C ALA A 94 3.28 25.87 15.17
N LYS A 95 2.20 26.65 15.13
CA LYS A 95 1.37 26.98 16.29
C LYS A 95 0.06 26.23 16.20
N TYR A 96 -0.52 25.87 17.34
CA TYR A 96 -1.84 25.24 17.35
C TYR A 96 -2.90 26.16 16.74
N ASP A 97 -3.68 25.61 15.82
CA ASP A 97 -4.84 26.25 15.22
C ASP A 97 -5.91 25.19 14.93
N ALA A 98 -7.12 25.40 15.44
CA ALA A 98 -8.19 24.41 15.41
C ALA A 98 -8.66 24.09 13.97
N ASP A 99 -8.66 25.09 13.09
CA ASP A 99 -9.17 24.96 11.72
C ASP A 99 -8.17 24.23 10.81
N SER A 100 -6.87 24.52 10.96
CA SER A 100 -5.81 23.86 10.16
C SER A 100 -5.36 22.51 10.72
N SER A 101 -5.55 22.23 12.02
CA SER A 101 -5.08 21.01 12.68
C SER A 101 -5.50 19.69 12.01
N PRO A 102 -6.77 19.50 11.56
CA PRO A 102 -7.17 18.28 10.87
C PRO A 102 -6.41 18.05 9.57
N SER A 103 -6.19 19.12 8.80
CA SER A 103 -5.45 19.07 7.53
C SER A 103 -3.97 18.75 7.76
N LEU A 104 -3.39 19.31 8.82
CA LEU A 104 -2.03 19.06 9.25
C LEU A 104 -1.85 17.59 9.69
N CYS A 105 -2.79 17.05 10.46
CA CYS A 105 -2.77 15.64 10.87
C CYS A 105 -2.82 14.70 9.65
N ALA A 106 -3.70 14.99 8.68
CA ALA A 106 -3.82 14.20 7.47
C ALA A 106 -2.50 14.23 6.67
N SER A 107 -1.93 15.43 6.46
CA SER A 107 -0.66 15.60 5.75
C SER A 107 0.49 14.85 6.43
N LEU A 108 0.62 14.97 7.75
CA LEU A 108 1.63 14.26 8.53
C LEU A 108 1.47 12.74 8.43
N SER A 109 0.23 12.25 8.55
CA SER A 109 -0.05 10.82 8.47
C SER A 109 0.33 10.24 7.09
N GLU A 110 0.05 10.98 6.01
CA GLU A 110 0.41 10.57 4.65
C GLU A 110 1.92 10.60 4.44
N GLU A 111 2.61 11.62 4.93
CA GLU A 111 4.07 11.73 4.81
C GLU A 111 4.80 10.63 5.57
N ILE A 112 4.38 10.35 6.81
CA ILE A 112 4.92 9.25 7.63
C ILE A 112 4.63 7.91 6.95
N LEU A 113 3.41 7.69 6.43
CA LEU A 113 3.04 6.47 5.72
C LEU A 113 3.91 6.29 4.46
N LYS A 114 4.12 7.35 3.69
CA LYS A 114 4.96 7.34 2.49
C LYS A 114 6.42 7.06 2.83
N ALA A 115 6.95 7.68 3.88
CA ALA A 115 8.31 7.44 4.35
C ALA A 115 8.50 5.99 4.83
N THR A 116 7.53 5.45 5.57
CA THR A 116 7.55 4.06 6.05
C THR A 116 7.52 3.07 4.88
N LYS A 117 6.65 3.30 3.90
CA LYS A 117 6.59 2.47 2.67
C LYS A 117 7.89 2.50 1.87
N LYS A 118 8.59 3.64 1.84
CA LYS A 118 9.88 3.77 1.13
C LYS A 118 11.01 2.94 1.75
N MET A 119 10.91 2.56 3.03
CA MET A 119 11.91 1.70 3.68
C MET A 119 11.88 0.26 3.18
N GLY A 120 10.81 -0.14 2.47
CA GLY A 120 10.77 -1.42 1.76
C GLY A 120 10.75 -2.64 2.68
N PHE A 121 10.05 -2.59 3.82
CA PHE A 121 9.77 -3.80 4.58
C PHE A 121 8.72 -4.64 3.86
N ASP A 122 8.96 -5.95 3.81
CA ASP A 122 8.16 -6.85 3.01
C ASP A 122 6.90 -7.28 3.75
N ARG A 123 5.77 -7.35 3.04
CA ARG A 123 4.56 -8.01 3.54
C ARG A 123 3.99 -7.36 4.80
N TYR A 124 4.03 -6.04 4.86
CA TYR A 124 3.39 -5.24 5.90
C TYR A 124 2.34 -4.27 5.34
N LYS A 125 1.20 -4.23 6.01
CA LYS A 125 0.20 -3.16 5.90
C LYS A 125 0.45 -2.18 7.02
N TYR A 126 0.34 -0.89 6.73
CA TYR A 126 0.61 0.16 7.69
C TYR A 126 -0.63 0.96 7.98
N VAL A 127 -0.84 1.25 9.26
CA VAL A 127 -1.83 2.21 9.74
C VAL A 127 -1.08 3.31 10.47
N VAL A 128 -1.31 4.56 10.10
CA VAL A 128 -0.70 5.72 10.75
C VAL A 128 -1.82 6.59 11.30
N THR A 129 -1.77 6.87 12.59
CA THR A 129 -2.70 7.75 13.29
C THR A 129 -1.90 8.88 13.90
N VAL A 130 -2.25 10.12 13.57
CA VAL A 130 -1.63 11.32 14.14
C VAL A 130 -2.68 12.03 15.01
N LEU A 131 -2.29 12.34 16.23
CA LEU A 131 -3.08 13.12 17.18
C LEU A 131 -2.32 14.40 17.49
N ILE A 132 -2.96 15.55 17.28
CA ILE A 132 -2.47 16.85 17.73
C ILE A 132 -3.42 17.31 18.83
N VAL A 133 -2.87 17.71 19.97
CA VAL A 133 -3.68 18.19 21.10
C VAL A 133 -3.08 19.46 21.68
N GLU A 134 -3.91 20.50 21.78
CA GLU A 134 -3.57 21.77 22.42
C GLU A 134 -3.13 21.60 23.88
N LYS A 135 -2.17 22.41 24.32
CA LYS A 135 -1.77 22.50 25.72
C LYS A 135 -2.59 23.59 26.42
N ALA A 136 -3.69 23.20 27.05
CA ALA A 136 -4.56 24.06 27.84
C ALA A 136 -4.50 23.72 29.36
N GLY A 137 -3.45 23.03 29.81
CA GLY A 137 -3.29 22.60 31.22
C GLY A 137 -4.03 21.31 31.58
N GLN A 138 -4.48 20.53 30.60
CA GLN A 138 -5.15 19.25 30.77
C GLN A 138 -4.19 18.05 30.77
N ALA A 139 -4.60 16.96 31.43
CA ALA A 139 -3.93 15.67 31.34
C ALA A 139 -4.61 14.79 30.29
N ILE A 140 -3.82 14.10 29.46
CA ILE A 140 -4.31 13.21 28.41
C ILE A 140 -3.61 11.86 28.53
N ASN A 141 -4.40 10.80 28.50
CA ASN A 141 -3.91 9.43 28.43
C ASN A 141 -4.41 8.77 27.13
N VAL A 142 -3.49 8.26 26.32
CA VAL A 142 -3.80 7.57 25.07
C VAL A 142 -3.47 6.09 25.25
N ALA A 143 -4.49 5.25 25.16
CA ALA A 143 -4.35 3.79 25.23
C ALA A 143 -4.97 3.14 23.99
N SER A 144 -4.40 2.01 23.57
CA SER A 144 -4.93 1.20 22.47
C SER A 144 -4.84 -0.29 22.83
N ARG A 145 -5.78 -1.09 22.31
CA ARG A 145 -5.82 -2.54 22.52
C ARG A 145 -5.95 -3.23 21.17
N TRP A 146 -5.12 -4.25 20.94
CA TRP A 146 -5.00 -4.93 19.67
C TRP A 146 -5.03 -6.45 19.86
N VAL A 147 -5.57 -7.15 18.87
CA VAL A 147 -5.45 -8.59 18.73
C VAL A 147 -4.66 -8.83 17.45
N TRP A 148 -3.45 -9.37 17.59
CA TRP A 148 -2.48 -9.44 16.50
C TRP A 148 -1.42 -10.52 16.75
N ASP A 149 -0.58 -10.79 15.75
CA ASP A 149 0.52 -11.76 15.85
C ASP A 149 1.72 -11.14 16.57
N VAL A 150 2.00 -11.63 17.78
CA VAL A 150 3.10 -11.14 18.65
C VAL A 150 4.48 -11.27 18.00
N GLN A 151 4.67 -12.20 17.06
CA GLN A 151 5.96 -12.42 16.41
C GLN A 151 6.19 -11.54 15.20
N ARG A 152 5.11 -11.07 14.56
CA ARG A 152 5.17 -10.43 13.24
C ARG A 152 4.67 -9.01 13.24
N ASP A 153 3.62 -8.72 14.01
CA ASP A 153 2.98 -7.42 14.09
C ASP A 153 3.66 -6.55 15.13
N THR A 154 3.73 -5.24 14.87
CA THR A 154 4.39 -4.30 15.78
C THR A 154 3.77 -2.90 15.67
N TRP A 155 4.08 -2.08 16.65
CA TRP A 155 3.65 -0.69 16.72
C TRP A 155 4.78 0.21 17.23
N ILE A 156 4.69 1.48 16.86
CA ILE A 156 5.62 2.52 17.24
C ILE A 156 4.83 3.75 17.63
N SER A 157 5.35 4.46 18.63
CA SER A 157 4.96 5.84 18.95
C SER A 157 6.11 6.80 18.71
N ALA A 158 5.79 7.95 18.13
CA ALA A 158 6.68 9.11 18.07
C ALA A 158 5.94 10.31 18.67
N LYS A 159 6.61 11.06 19.54
CA LYS A 159 6.03 12.20 20.26
C LYS A 159 6.86 13.44 19.96
N TYR A 160 6.17 14.51 19.60
CA TYR A 160 6.76 15.84 19.49
C TYR A 160 5.97 16.82 20.35
N GLU A 161 6.69 17.71 21.02
CA GLU A 161 6.11 18.60 22.02
C GLU A 161 6.56 20.02 21.74
N THR A 162 5.59 20.91 21.51
CA THR A 162 5.77 22.34 21.28
C THR A 162 5.28 23.11 22.49
N GLU A 163 5.46 24.43 22.51
CA GLU A 163 4.91 25.30 23.56
C GLU A 163 3.37 25.28 23.59
N THR A 164 2.70 25.16 22.43
CA THR A 164 1.23 25.31 22.32
C THR A 164 0.45 24.01 22.18
N PHE A 165 1.08 22.90 21.75
CA PHE A 165 0.42 21.62 21.58
C PHE A 165 1.40 20.44 21.71
N ILE A 166 0.86 19.24 21.80
CA ILE A 166 1.57 17.97 21.74
C ILE A 166 1.09 17.21 20.49
N ALA A 167 2.03 16.69 19.71
CA ALA A 167 1.75 15.81 18.60
C ALA A 167 2.21 14.38 18.93
N LEU A 168 1.35 13.41 18.67
CA LEU A 168 1.60 11.99 18.84
C LEU A 168 1.32 11.28 17.52
N ALA A 169 2.32 10.62 16.95
CA ALA A 169 2.15 9.72 15.82
C ALA A 169 2.22 8.26 16.30
N LEU A 170 1.18 7.50 16.00
CA LEU A 170 1.07 6.07 16.23
C LEU A 170 1.16 5.37 14.87
N ILE A 171 2.11 4.46 14.74
CA ILE A 171 2.34 3.70 13.51
C ILE A 171 2.18 2.24 13.87
N MET A 172 1.33 1.54 13.15
CA MET A 172 1.17 0.10 13.23
C MET A 172 1.64 -0.55 11.95
N ALA A 173 2.38 -1.64 12.10
CA ALA A 173 2.77 -2.52 11.02
C ALA A 173 2.16 -3.89 11.27
N CYS A 174 1.18 -4.25 10.44
CA CYS A 174 0.52 -5.55 10.48
C CYS A 174 1.00 -6.38 9.29
N TYR A 175 1.57 -7.54 9.60
CA TYR A 175 2.00 -8.52 8.64
C TYR A 175 0.81 -9.04 7.82
N TYR A 176 1.00 -9.18 6.51
CA TYR A 176 -0.01 -9.73 5.62
C TYR A 176 0.59 -10.76 4.66
N GLU A 177 -0.17 -11.81 4.38
CA GLU A 177 0.16 -12.83 3.39
C GLU A 177 -0.50 -12.55 2.04
#